data_AF-A0A933ZI86-F1
#
_entry.id   AF-A0A933ZI86-F1
#
_cell.length_a   1.000
_cell.length_b   1.000
_cell.length_c   1.000
_cell.angle_alpha   90.00
_cell.angle_beta   90.00
_cell.angle_gamma   90.00
#
_symmetry.space_group_name_H-M   'P 1'
#
loop_
_entity.id
_entity.type
_entity.pdbx_description
1 polymer ?
#
loop_
_entity_poly.entity_id
_entity_poly.type
_entity_poly.pdbx_seq_one_letter_code
_entity_poly.pdbx_strand_id
1 'polypeptide(L)'
;MKRTSFATVGLVVACFSLGCSSSDATQGSAAPQACVPGASAACAGPVACAGYQVCKADGSGFGTCACGSSDAGLDAGADGADAPADTAAQDAAGDTSSEVAPEASQPEAAVEGGEDGAMEDAADPDSGEATIPDAGADALPDASFCPAGMVQVGTFCVDVVEVTVSAYQAWLSTNPAPGLQLEVQCVASNPSFAPDSLCMADPSVCHGAACGSHPVVCIDPCDARAFCEAHGKHLCGKVGGGEAPPNGCDATQNEWLAACSSGTYAYPYGDTYGPGNCNGFDVGLNTTVVAGSLPTCAVGGIHDMSGNVMEWQRTNLAYNVARGGGFRDKADGLKCCSAQSISSNALAQPDIGFRCCYQ
;
A
#
# COMPACT_ATOMS: atom_id res chain seq x y z
N MET A 1 -2.13 73.02 25.01
CA MET A 1 -3.04 72.14 25.78
C MET A 1 -4.43 72.23 25.16
N LYS A 2 -4.78 71.29 24.28
CA LYS A 2 -6.12 71.17 23.68
C LYS A 2 -6.71 69.84 24.17
N ARG A 3 -7.85 69.89 24.87
CA ARG A 3 -8.68 68.72 25.20
C ARG A 3 -9.82 68.68 24.17
N THR A 4 -9.93 67.58 23.45
CA THR A 4 -10.95 67.34 22.43
C THR A 4 -11.88 66.23 22.94
N SER A 5 -13.18 66.48 22.91
CA SER A 5 -14.25 65.58 23.33
C SER A 5 -14.35 64.33 22.44
N PHE A 6 -14.65 63.19 23.07
CA PHE A 6 -15.05 61.96 22.38
C PHE A 6 -16.55 62.00 22.07
N ALA A 7 -16.91 61.69 20.82
CA ALA A 7 -18.28 61.47 20.36
C ALA A 7 -18.52 59.97 20.17
N THR A 8 -19.57 59.44 20.79
CA THR A 8 -20.01 58.05 20.70
C THR A 8 -20.86 57.86 19.44
N VAL A 9 -20.46 56.97 18.54
CA VAL A 9 -21.25 56.56 17.37
C VAL A 9 -21.92 55.22 17.68
N GLY A 10 -23.26 55.21 17.71
CA GLY A 10 -24.07 53.99 17.75
C GLY A 10 -24.40 53.54 16.32
N LEU A 11 -24.13 52.28 16.01
CA LEU A 11 -24.50 51.65 14.73
C LEU A 11 -25.65 50.65 14.97
N VAL A 12 -26.70 50.84 14.19
CA VAL A 12 -27.96 50.07 14.17
C VAL A 12 -27.76 48.79 13.37
N VAL A 13 -28.14 47.64 13.93
CA VAL A 13 -28.19 46.34 13.23
C VAL A 13 -29.60 46.13 12.69
N ALA A 14 -29.73 46.05 11.36
CA ALA A 14 -30.98 45.72 10.67
C ALA A 14 -31.09 44.21 10.45
N CYS A 15 -32.17 43.61 10.94
CA CYS A 15 -32.52 42.20 10.74
C CYS A 15 -33.26 42.03 9.41
N PHE A 16 -32.68 41.30 8.45
CA PHE A 16 -33.38 40.87 7.24
C PHE A 16 -33.85 39.42 7.41
N SER A 17 -35.16 39.24 7.46
CA SER A 17 -35.84 37.95 7.34
C SER A 17 -36.27 37.75 5.88
N LEU A 18 -35.70 36.74 5.21
CA LEU A 18 -36.19 36.27 3.91
C LEU A 18 -36.80 34.87 4.06
N GLY A 19 -37.93 34.69 3.37
CA GLY A 19 -38.91 33.65 3.59
C GLY A 19 -38.60 32.29 2.96
N CYS A 20 -39.30 31.29 3.48
CA CYS A 20 -39.39 29.94 2.93
C CYS A 20 -40.31 29.93 1.70
N SER A 21 -39.83 29.34 0.60
CA SER A 21 -40.67 28.84 -0.49
C SER A 21 -40.62 27.31 -0.49
N SER A 22 -41.78 26.69 -0.43
CA SER A 22 -42.00 25.25 -0.58
C SER A 22 -42.22 24.93 -2.05
N SER A 23 -41.49 23.93 -2.57
CA SER A 23 -41.79 23.30 -3.87
C SER A 23 -41.88 21.79 -3.66
N ASP A 24 -42.98 21.23 -4.18
CA ASP A 24 -43.41 19.84 -4.09
C ASP A 24 -42.42 18.83 -4.65
N ALA A 25 -42.48 17.64 -4.03
CA ALA A 25 -41.69 16.47 -4.31
C ALA A 25 -42.12 15.74 -5.60
N THR A 26 -41.14 15.39 -6.43
CA THR A 26 -41.18 14.18 -7.25
C THR A 26 -40.12 13.21 -6.72
N GLN A 27 -40.57 12.01 -6.38
CA GLN A 27 -39.85 11.00 -5.63
C GLN A 27 -38.64 10.42 -6.38
N GLY A 28 -37.55 10.27 -5.63
CA GLY A 28 -36.33 9.56 -6.02
C GLY A 28 -35.18 9.86 -5.05
N SER A 29 -35.45 9.98 -3.74
CA SER A 29 -34.46 10.46 -2.77
C SER A 29 -33.63 9.31 -2.21
N ALA A 30 -32.47 9.04 -2.81
CA ALA A 30 -31.31 8.67 -2.00
C ALA A 30 -30.98 9.91 -1.15
N ALA A 31 -30.96 9.76 0.18
CA ALA A 31 -30.52 10.85 1.05
C ALA A 31 -29.10 11.29 0.63
N PRO A 32 -28.76 12.59 0.65
CA PRO A 32 -27.38 13.00 0.44
C PRO A 32 -26.53 12.36 1.53
N GLN A 33 -25.63 11.45 1.14
CA GLN A 33 -24.68 10.87 2.08
C GLN A 33 -23.80 12.02 2.61
N ALA A 34 -23.78 12.17 3.93
CA ALA A 34 -23.09 13.26 4.61
C ALA A 34 -21.56 13.10 4.58
N CYS A 35 -21.09 11.87 4.34
CA CYS A 35 -19.68 11.52 4.19
C CYS A 35 -19.54 10.19 3.42
N VAL A 36 -18.32 9.90 2.94
CA VAL A 36 -17.98 8.62 2.30
C VAL A 36 -17.80 7.55 3.37
N PRO A 37 -18.52 6.42 3.34
CA PRO A 37 -18.36 5.32 4.30
C PRO A 37 -16.90 4.92 4.49
N GLY A 38 -16.44 4.86 5.75
CA GLY A 38 -15.05 4.54 6.09
C GLY A 38 -14.06 5.71 6.01
N ALA A 39 -14.41 6.86 5.43
CA ALA A 39 -13.54 8.03 5.46
C ALA A 39 -13.36 8.54 6.90
N SER A 40 -12.14 8.97 7.22
CA SER A 40 -11.82 9.60 8.50
C SER A 40 -11.78 11.12 8.38
N ALA A 41 -12.20 11.82 9.44
CA ALA A 41 -12.08 13.27 9.54
C ALA A 41 -11.61 13.67 10.94
N ALA A 42 -10.82 14.73 11.03
CA ALA A 42 -10.42 15.31 12.30
C ALA A 42 -11.67 15.83 13.05
N CYS A 43 -11.69 15.65 14.36
CA CYS A 43 -12.78 16.07 15.22
C CYS A 43 -12.27 16.57 16.58
N ALA A 44 -13.12 17.35 17.25
CA ALA A 44 -12.93 17.75 18.64
C ALA A 44 -14.02 17.10 19.50
N GLY A 45 -13.63 16.19 20.39
CA GLY A 45 -14.55 15.52 21.31
C GLY A 45 -14.84 16.36 22.57
N PRO A 46 -15.63 15.83 23.52
CA PRO A 46 -15.85 16.47 24.81
C PRO A 46 -14.53 16.83 25.50
N VAL A 47 -14.47 18.00 26.15
CA VAL A 47 -13.24 18.52 26.81
C VAL A 47 -12.13 18.91 25.82
N ALA A 48 -12.49 19.29 24.59
CA ALA A 48 -11.55 19.79 23.56
C ALA A 48 -10.45 18.80 23.17
N CYS A 49 -10.72 17.49 23.28
CA CYS A 49 -9.80 16.46 22.83
C CYS A 49 -9.74 16.43 21.30
N ALA A 50 -8.54 16.53 20.73
CA ALA A 50 -8.32 16.38 19.30
C ALA A 50 -8.24 14.89 18.95
N GLY A 51 -8.99 14.47 17.93
CA GLY A 51 -9.03 13.07 17.51
C GLY A 51 -9.57 12.92 16.09
N TYR A 52 -10.00 11.70 15.77
CA TYR A 52 -10.58 11.38 14.48
C TYR A 52 -11.90 10.62 14.63
N GLN A 53 -12.79 10.81 13.67
CA GLN A 53 -14.07 10.12 13.57
C GLN A 53 -14.17 9.46 12.20
N VAL A 54 -14.82 8.31 12.12
CA VAL A 54 -15.00 7.53 10.88
C VAL A 54 -16.44 7.63 10.41
N CYS A 55 -16.62 7.82 9.11
CA CYS A 55 -17.95 7.84 8.49
C CYS A 55 -18.62 6.47 8.61
N LYS A 56 -19.87 6.46 9.04
CA LYS A 56 -20.67 5.23 9.18
C LYS A 56 -20.81 4.52 7.84
N ALA A 57 -21.02 3.20 7.89
CA ALA A 57 -21.18 2.34 6.72
C ALA A 57 -22.34 2.77 5.81
N ASP A 58 -23.39 3.38 6.36
CA ASP A 58 -24.54 3.88 5.61
C ASP A 58 -24.32 5.29 5.01
N GLY A 59 -23.16 5.92 5.25
CA GLY A 59 -22.85 7.28 4.80
C GLY A 59 -23.69 8.36 5.49
N SER A 60 -24.41 8.03 6.57
CA SER A 60 -25.31 8.95 7.26
C SER A 60 -24.58 10.04 8.06
N GLY A 61 -23.27 9.91 8.24
CA GLY A 61 -22.44 10.86 8.99
C GLY A 61 -21.27 10.19 9.71
N PHE A 62 -20.42 11.00 10.33
CA PHE A 62 -19.32 10.52 11.16
C PHE A 62 -19.82 9.97 12.50
N GLY A 63 -19.12 8.95 13.02
CA GLY A 63 -19.30 8.41 14.37
C GLY A 63 -18.80 9.34 15.47
N THR A 64 -18.74 8.84 16.70
CA THR A 64 -18.18 9.59 17.83
C THR A 64 -16.68 9.87 17.63
N CYS A 65 -16.23 11.05 18.04
CA CYS A 65 -14.82 11.40 18.01
C CYS A 65 -14.00 10.50 18.92
N ALA A 66 -13.08 9.72 18.34
CA ALA A 66 -12.14 8.90 19.09
C ALA A 66 -10.99 9.79 19.57
N CYS A 67 -11.01 10.12 20.85
CA CYS A 67 -9.97 10.92 21.48
C CYS A 67 -8.93 9.99 22.12
N GLY A 68 -7.68 10.06 21.65
CA GLY A 68 -6.56 9.37 22.28
C GLY A 68 -6.32 9.96 23.67
N SER A 69 -6.51 9.17 24.71
CA SER A 69 -6.32 9.61 26.09
C SER A 69 -4.85 9.98 26.33
N SER A 70 -4.59 11.26 26.57
CA SER A 70 -3.29 11.78 26.98
C SER A 70 -3.05 11.61 28.49
N ASP A 71 -3.27 10.42 29.03
CA ASP A 71 -3.01 10.11 30.44
C ASP A 71 -1.88 9.08 30.54
N ALA A 72 -0.66 9.59 30.57
CA ALA A 72 0.54 8.86 30.95
C ALA A 72 0.48 8.50 32.45
N GLY A 73 0.39 7.20 32.75
CA GLY A 73 0.58 6.62 34.08
C GLY A 73 1.77 5.68 34.06
N LEU A 74 2.89 6.16 34.59
CA LEU A 74 4.14 5.45 34.81
C LEU A 74 3.96 4.30 35.81
N ASP A 75 4.50 3.11 35.52
CA ASP A 75 5.20 2.35 36.55
C ASP A 75 6.30 1.46 35.96
N ALA A 76 7.46 1.52 36.62
CA ALA A 76 8.71 0.88 36.25
C ALA A 76 8.92 -0.41 37.06
N GLY A 77 9.62 -1.39 36.47
CA GLY A 77 10.08 -2.57 37.21
C GLY A 77 11.14 -3.34 36.42
N ALA A 78 12.40 -3.08 36.74
CA ALA A 78 13.59 -3.75 36.23
C ALA A 78 14.13 -4.75 37.27
N ASP A 79 14.71 -5.86 36.79
CA ASP A 79 15.73 -6.72 37.45
C ASP A 79 16.36 -7.55 36.30
N GLY A 80 17.65 -7.45 35.94
CA GLY A 80 18.82 -8.08 36.59
C GLY A 80 18.96 -9.56 36.14
N ALA A 81 20.10 -10.17 35.79
CA ALA A 81 21.51 -9.85 35.67
C ALA A 81 22.22 -11.06 34.99
N ASP A 82 23.51 -10.90 34.68
CA ASP A 82 24.57 -11.93 34.60
C ASP A 82 24.86 -12.73 33.32
N ALA A 83 26.00 -12.37 32.72
CA ALA A 83 26.88 -13.23 31.92
C ALA A 83 27.70 -14.19 32.83
N PRO A 84 28.44 -15.16 32.27
CA PRO A 84 29.87 -14.87 32.07
C PRO A 84 30.49 -15.45 30.77
N ALA A 85 31.64 -14.88 30.43
CA ALA A 85 32.61 -15.37 29.44
C ALA A 85 33.52 -16.47 30.05
N ASP A 86 34.09 -17.35 29.22
CA ASP A 86 35.57 -17.44 29.01
C ASP A 86 36.02 -18.68 28.21
N THR A 87 36.81 -18.43 27.15
CA THR A 87 38.10 -19.06 26.70
C THR A 87 38.18 -20.59 26.43
N ALA A 88 39.00 -21.18 25.53
CA ALA A 88 40.19 -20.79 24.77
C ALA A 88 40.52 -21.81 23.64
N ALA A 89 41.29 -21.36 22.64
CA ALA A 89 42.48 -22.01 22.02
C ALA A 89 42.37 -23.37 21.28
N GLN A 90 42.64 -23.43 19.96
CA GLN A 90 43.92 -23.84 19.28
C GLN A 90 43.67 -25.18 18.53
N ASP A 91 44.18 -25.57 17.35
CA ASP A 91 45.22 -25.10 16.42
C ASP A 91 45.06 -25.81 15.04
N ALA A 92 45.67 -25.19 14.02
CA ALA A 92 46.41 -25.76 12.88
C ALA A 92 45.77 -26.64 11.77
N ALA A 93 45.83 -26.05 10.56
CA ALA A 93 46.46 -26.52 9.30
C ALA A 93 46.08 -27.88 8.65
N GLY A 94 45.73 -27.81 7.36
CA GLY A 94 45.66 -28.97 6.46
C GLY A 94 45.14 -28.62 5.06
N ASP A 95 46.05 -28.19 4.20
CA ASP A 95 45.95 -28.01 2.75
C ASP A 95 45.51 -29.31 2.01
N THR A 96 44.66 -29.21 0.98
CA THR A 96 44.94 -29.69 -0.40
C THR A 96 43.79 -29.40 -1.37
N SER A 97 44.15 -28.66 -2.41
CA SER A 97 43.60 -28.53 -3.77
C SER A 97 42.63 -29.60 -4.29
N SER A 98 41.63 -29.15 -5.06
CA SER A 98 41.56 -29.48 -6.50
C SER A 98 40.54 -28.61 -7.24
N GLU A 99 41.07 -27.87 -8.21
CA GLU A 99 40.40 -27.12 -9.27
C GLU A 99 39.58 -28.06 -10.16
N VAL A 100 38.46 -27.59 -10.72
CA VAL A 100 38.11 -27.65 -12.17
C VAL A 100 37.03 -26.60 -12.46
N ALA A 101 37.35 -25.61 -13.29
CA ALA A 101 36.39 -24.74 -13.96
C ALA A 101 35.85 -25.40 -15.24
N PRO A 102 34.78 -24.86 -15.84
CA PRO A 102 34.91 -24.63 -17.28
C PRO A 102 34.54 -23.20 -17.70
N GLU A 103 35.35 -22.74 -18.65
CA GLU A 103 35.29 -21.47 -19.35
C GLU A 103 34.11 -21.35 -20.32
N ALA A 104 33.80 -20.09 -20.62
CA ALA A 104 32.91 -19.62 -21.65
C ALA A 104 33.50 -19.77 -23.06
N SER A 105 32.63 -19.98 -24.05
CA SER A 105 32.94 -19.68 -25.46
C SER A 105 31.67 -19.22 -26.19
N GLN A 106 31.72 -18.02 -26.77
CA GLN A 106 30.93 -17.55 -27.92
C GLN A 106 31.94 -17.07 -29.00
N PRO A 107 31.53 -16.57 -30.17
CA PRO A 107 30.74 -17.18 -31.25
C PRO A 107 31.49 -17.08 -32.61
N GLU A 108 31.05 -17.79 -33.66
CA GLU A 108 31.57 -17.60 -35.05
C GLU A 108 30.43 -17.71 -36.08
N ALA A 109 30.65 -17.11 -37.25
CA ALA A 109 29.66 -16.51 -38.16
C ALA A 109 29.26 -17.34 -39.41
N ALA A 110 28.13 -16.91 -40.00
CA ALA A 110 27.70 -16.84 -41.42
C ALA A 110 28.07 -17.92 -42.47
N VAL A 111 27.09 -18.28 -43.34
CA VAL A 111 27.09 -18.16 -44.83
C VAL A 111 25.85 -18.86 -45.48
N GLU A 112 25.06 -18.05 -46.19
CA GLU A 112 24.32 -18.17 -47.50
C GLU A 112 23.66 -19.46 -48.07
N GLY A 113 22.51 -19.21 -48.75
CA GLY A 113 21.83 -20.03 -49.79
C GLY A 113 20.31 -20.18 -49.51
N GLY A 114 19.37 -19.47 -50.14
CA GLY A 114 18.89 -19.60 -51.55
C GLY A 114 17.86 -20.75 -51.65
N GLU A 115 16.65 -20.69 -52.22
CA GLU A 115 15.82 -19.76 -53.01
C GLU A 115 14.32 -20.13 -52.72
N ASP A 116 13.35 -19.27 -53.08
CA ASP A 116 12.23 -19.49 -54.04
C ASP A 116 10.88 -20.09 -53.56
N GLY A 117 9.80 -19.33 -53.79
CA GLY A 117 8.41 -19.74 -53.53
C GLY A 117 7.41 -18.57 -53.46
N ALA A 118 7.09 -17.96 -54.61
CA ALA A 118 6.02 -16.98 -54.78
C ALA A 118 4.63 -17.66 -54.95
N MET A 119 3.58 -16.81 -54.99
CA MET A 119 2.15 -17.02 -55.34
C MET A 119 1.20 -17.03 -54.12
N GLU A 120 0.08 -16.33 -54.06
CA GLU A 120 -0.65 -15.48 -55.02
C GLU A 120 -1.70 -14.63 -54.27
N ASP A 121 -2.01 -13.46 -54.83
CA ASP A 121 -3.13 -12.59 -54.47
C ASP A 121 -4.49 -13.24 -54.75
N ALA A 122 -5.47 -13.01 -53.86
CA ALA A 122 -6.88 -13.03 -54.23
C ALA A 122 -7.65 -12.00 -53.39
N ALA A 123 -7.93 -10.86 -54.03
CA ALA A 123 -9.03 -9.99 -53.67
C ALA A 123 -10.30 -10.47 -54.38
N ASP A 124 -11.45 -10.47 -53.70
CA ASP A 124 -12.77 -10.38 -54.34
C ASP A 124 -13.77 -9.67 -53.40
N PRO A 125 -14.63 -8.75 -53.90
CA PRO A 125 -15.31 -7.76 -53.10
C PRO A 125 -16.84 -7.99 -52.95
N ASP A 126 -17.39 -7.20 -52.03
CA ASP A 126 -18.73 -6.58 -52.05
C ASP A 126 -20.02 -7.41 -51.82
N SER A 127 -20.76 -6.90 -50.82
CA SER A 127 -22.20 -6.59 -50.81
C SER A 127 -23.09 -7.39 -49.85
N GLY A 128 -23.69 -6.68 -48.89
CA GLY A 128 -24.75 -7.25 -48.04
C GLY A 128 -25.08 -6.48 -46.77
N GLU A 129 -25.48 -5.22 -46.91
CA GLU A 129 -26.07 -4.33 -45.90
C GLU A 129 -27.11 -5.02 -44.99
N ALA A 130 -26.90 -4.97 -43.67
CA ALA A 130 -27.96 -5.07 -42.67
C ALA A 130 -27.66 -4.09 -41.53
N THR A 131 -28.17 -2.87 -41.68
CA THR A 131 -28.14 -1.80 -40.68
C THR A 131 -29.03 -2.19 -39.49
N ILE A 132 -28.42 -2.67 -38.41
CA ILE A 132 -29.06 -2.62 -37.10
C ILE A 132 -28.91 -1.19 -36.60
N PRO A 133 -30.00 -0.42 -36.40
CA PRO A 133 -29.90 0.93 -35.87
C PRO A 133 -29.34 0.89 -34.45
N ASP A 134 -28.28 1.68 -34.30
CA ASP A 134 -27.63 2.17 -33.08
C ASP A 134 -28.65 2.40 -31.95
N ALA A 135 -28.85 1.36 -31.13
CA ALA A 135 -29.40 1.52 -29.80
C ALA A 135 -28.25 2.06 -28.97
N GLY A 136 -28.33 3.38 -28.74
CA GLY A 136 -27.25 4.21 -28.23
C GLY A 136 -26.39 3.50 -27.20
N ALA A 137 -25.09 3.64 -27.40
CA ALA A 137 -24.15 3.59 -26.31
C ALA A 137 -24.62 4.58 -25.24
N ASP A 138 -25.42 4.08 -24.30
CA ASP A 138 -25.51 4.64 -22.96
C ASP A 138 -24.08 4.62 -22.45
N ALA A 139 -23.36 5.71 -22.69
CA ALA A 139 -22.14 6.05 -22.00
C ALA A 139 -22.55 6.09 -20.53
N LEU A 140 -22.42 4.93 -19.86
CA LEU A 140 -22.47 4.85 -18.42
C LEU A 140 -21.52 5.95 -17.94
N PRO A 141 -21.99 6.85 -17.04
CA PRO A 141 -21.12 7.88 -16.51
C PRO A 141 -19.89 7.18 -15.96
N ASP A 142 -18.72 7.69 -16.34
CA ASP A 142 -17.37 7.25 -16.02
C ASP A 142 -17.27 6.86 -14.53
N ALA A 143 -17.74 5.65 -14.22
CA ALA A 143 -17.65 5.06 -12.91
C ALA A 143 -16.18 4.73 -12.84
N SER A 144 -15.44 5.50 -12.04
CA SER A 144 -14.03 5.28 -11.79
C SER A 144 -13.79 3.78 -11.71
N PHE A 145 -13.04 3.24 -12.69
CA PHE A 145 -12.77 1.81 -12.83
C PHE A 145 -12.23 1.21 -11.52
N CYS A 146 -11.59 2.04 -10.71
CA CYS A 146 -11.05 1.66 -9.41
C CYS A 146 -12.09 1.66 -8.28
N PRO A 147 -12.09 0.60 -7.45
CA PRO A 147 -12.78 0.60 -6.17
C PRO A 147 -12.39 1.80 -5.30
N ALA A 148 -13.27 2.17 -4.36
CA ALA A 148 -12.97 3.22 -3.39
C ALA A 148 -11.68 2.93 -2.63
N GLY A 149 -10.83 3.96 -2.48
CA GLY A 149 -9.51 3.83 -1.85
C GLY A 149 -8.40 3.34 -2.77
N MET A 150 -8.62 3.25 -4.08
CA MET A 150 -7.60 2.89 -5.07
C MET A 150 -7.42 3.97 -6.13
N VAL A 151 -6.22 4.01 -6.72
CA VAL A 151 -5.84 4.91 -7.82
C VAL A 151 -5.57 4.09 -9.07
N GLN A 152 -6.00 4.59 -10.23
CA GLN A 152 -5.76 3.95 -11.52
C GLN A 152 -4.31 4.17 -11.97
N VAL A 153 -3.63 3.07 -12.31
CA VAL A 153 -2.30 3.07 -12.93
C VAL A 153 -2.38 2.26 -14.22
N GLY A 154 -2.48 2.95 -15.35
CA GLY A 154 -2.69 2.30 -16.64
C GLY A 154 -3.99 1.48 -16.66
N THR A 155 -3.86 0.15 -16.72
CA THR A 155 -4.98 -0.80 -16.84
C THR A 155 -5.39 -1.46 -15.53
N PHE A 156 -4.76 -1.12 -14.40
CA PHE A 156 -5.07 -1.69 -13.09
C PHE A 156 -5.25 -0.57 -12.07
N CYS A 157 -5.66 -0.94 -10.87
CA CYS A 157 -5.82 -0.06 -9.72
C CYS A 157 -4.95 -0.54 -8.57
N VAL A 158 -4.44 0.40 -7.77
CA VAL A 158 -3.61 0.11 -6.59
C VAL A 158 -4.14 0.86 -5.39
N ASP A 159 -4.09 0.26 -4.21
CA ASP A 159 -4.46 0.94 -2.96
C ASP A 159 -3.63 2.22 -2.76
N VAL A 160 -4.30 3.29 -2.33
CA VAL A 160 -3.66 4.61 -2.08
C VAL A 160 -2.58 4.55 -1.00
N VAL A 161 -2.73 3.63 -0.05
CA VAL A 161 -1.84 3.41 1.11
C VAL A 161 -1.73 1.91 1.38
N GLU A 162 -0.78 1.53 2.22
CA GLU A 162 -0.65 0.17 2.75
C GLU A 162 -1.89 -0.25 3.54
N VAL A 163 -2.15 -1.56 3.58
CA VAL A 163 -3.23 -2.11 4.41
C VAL A 163 -2.95 -1.78 5.88
N THR A 164 -3.92 -1.15 6.54
CA THR A 164 -3.77 -0.71 7.93
C THR A 164 -4.06 -1.81 8.94
N VAL A 165 -3.52 -1.68 10.16
CA VAL A 165 -3.80 -2.57 11.30
C VAL A 165 -5.31 -2.72 11.53
N SER A 166 -6.08 -1.64 11.51
CA SER A 166 -7.54 -1.70 11.71
C SER A 166 -8.28 -2.41 10.58
N ALA A 167 -7.85 -2.22 9.32
CA ALA A 167 -8.43 -2.94 8.19
C ALA A 167 -8.17 -4.46 8.30
N TYR A 168 -6.93 -4.83 8.62
CA TYR A 168 -6.56 -6.24 8.81
C TYR A 168 -7.28 -6.88 10.00
N GLN A 169 -7.36 -6.19 11.14
CA GLN A 169 -8.10 -6.66 12.32
C GLN A 169 -9.60 -6.81 12.06
N ALA A 170 -10.21 -5.91 11.27
CA ALA A 170 -11.60 -6.03 10.87
C ALA A 170 -11.84 -7.31 10.04
N TRP A 171 -10.91 -7.64 9.14
CA TRP A 171 -10.93 -8.88 8.39
C TRP A 171 -10.74 -10.11 9.29
N LEU A 172 -9.77 -10.12 10.20
CA LEU A 172 -9.59 -11.23 11.16
C LEU A 172 -10.85 -11.46 12.01
N SER A 173 -11.60 -10.39 12.32
CA SER A 173 -12.85 -10.47 13.08
C SER A 173 -13.98 -11.17 12.31
N THR A 174 -13.86 -11.37 11.00
CA THR A 174 -14.78 -12.21 10.22
C THR A 174 -14.44 -13.70 10.31
N ASN A 175 -13.42 -14.07 11.10
CA ASN A 175 -12.91 -15.44 11.26
C ASN A 175 -12.59 -16.11 9.91
N PRO A 176 -11.70 -15.53 9.10
CA PRO A 176 -11.32 -16.08 7.80
C PRO A 176 -10.72 -17.48 7.97
N ALA A 177 -11.10 -18.41 7.10
CA ALA A 177 -10.69 -19.80 7.19
C ALA A 177 -9.37 -20.05 6.42
N PRO A 178 -8.25 -20.37 7.09
CA PRO A 178 -6.96 -20.58 6.41
C PRO A 178 -6.97 -21.75 5.41
N GLY A 179 -7.88 -22.72 5.59
CA GLY A 179 -8.08 -23.81 4.63
C GLY A 179 -8.71 -23.40 3.29
N LEU A 180 -9.10 -22.14 3.11
CA LEU A 180 -9.71 -21.61 1.87
C LEU A 180 -8.75 -20.70 1.08
N GLN A 181 -7.47 -20.66 1.44
CA GLN A 181 -6.44 -19.95 0.64
C GLN A 181 -6.36 -20.57 -0.76
N LEU A 182 -6.20 -19.73 -1.79
CA LEU A 182 -6.16 -20.19 -3.18
C LEU A 182 -4.84 -20.89 -3.52
N GLU A 183 -3.73 -20.44 -2.93
CA GLU A 183 -2.42 -21.05 -3.12
C GLU A 183 -2.23 -22.29 -2.26
N VAL A 184 -2.02 -23.43 -2.92
CA VAL A 184 -1.79 -24.73 -2.27
C VAL A 184 -0.62 -24.72 -1.27
N GLN A 185 0.43 -23.93 -1.54
CA GLN A 185 1.58 -23.79 -0.65
C GLN A 185 1.16 -23.08 0.65
N CYS A 186 0.35 -22.02 0.53
CA CYS A 186 -0.18 -21.29 1.68
C CYS A 186 -1.12 -22.15 2.53
N VAL A 187 -1.99 -22.96 1.91
CA VAL A 187 -2.84 -23.91 2.67
C VAL A 187 -2.00 -24.90 3.49
N ALA A 188 -0.84 -25.33 2.96
CA ALA A 188 0.01 -26.30 3.63
C ALA A 188 0.88 -25.70 4.74
N SER A 189 1.32 -24.44 4.60
CA SER A 189 2.31 -23.83 5.50
C SER A 189 1.78 -22.71 6.38
N ASN A 190 0.61 -22.13 6.08
CA ASN A 190 0.04 -21.00 6.81
C ASN A 190 -1.29 -21.37 7.49
N PRO A 191 -1.24 -21.91 8.73
CA PRO A 191 -2.44 -22.38 9.44
C PRO A 191 -3.22 -21.26 10.14
N SER A 192 -2.75 -20.00 10.12
CA SER A 192 -3.31 -18.90 10.88
C SER A 192 -2.94 -17.56 10.27
N PHE A 193 -3.93 -16.68 10.08
CA PHE A 193 -3.71 -15.32 9.61
C PHE A 193 -3.35 -14.31 10.71
N ALA A 194 -3.20 -14.77 11.96
CA ALA A 194 -2.78 -13.90 13.05
C ALA A 194 -1.32 -13.44 12.82
N PRO A 195 -1.00 -12.14 12.96
CA PRO A 195 0.37 -11.66 12.88
C PRO A 195 1.29 -12.41 13.84
N ASP A 196 2.53 -12.65 13.42
CA ASP A 196 3.49 -13.43 14.19
C ASP A 196 3.78 -12.78 15.56
N SER A 197 3.53 -13.54 16.62
CA SER A 197 3.61 -13.02 17.98
C SER A 197 5.03 -12.60 18.42
N LEU A 198 6.08 -13.21 17.85
CA LEU A 198 7.46 -12.85 18.20
C LEU A 198 7.87 -11.56 17.49
N CYS A 199 7.52 -11.42 16.21
CA CYS A 199 7.68 -10.17 15.47
C CYS A 199 6.87 -9.04 16.11
N MET A 200 5.63 -9.31 16.52
CA MET A 200 4.78 -8.34 17.23
C MET A 200 5.30 -7.97 18.62
N ALA A 201 6.34 -8.64 19.14
CA ALA A 201 7.02 -8.23 20.37
C ALA A 201 8.26 -7.34 20.11
N ASP A 202 8.63 -7.10 18.84
CA ASP A 202 9.74 -6.21 18.48
C ASP A 202 9.41 -4.76 18.88
N PRO A 203 10.30 -4.05 19.61
CA PRO A 203 10.06 -2.68 20.07
C PRO A 203 9.79 -1.63 18.99
N SER A 204 10.11 -1.94 17.72
CA SER A 204 9.83 -1.06 16.59
C SER A 204 8.41 -1.20 16.03
N VAL A 205 7.66 -2.24 16.44
CA VAL A 205 6.26 -2.39 16.05
C VAL A 205 5.42 -1.39 16.83
N CYS A 206 4.52 -0.68 16.13
CA CYS A 206 3.60 0.23 16.79
C CYS A 206 2.56 -0.56 17.60
N HIS A 207 2.37 -0.20 18.88
CA HIS A 207 1.40 -0.82 19.77
C HIS A 207 0.32 0.13 20.30
N GLY A 208 -0.87 -0.44 20.56
CA GLY A 208 -1.99 0.26 21.19
C GLY A 208 -2.97 0.88 20.20
N ALA A 209 -3.98 1.56 20.74
CA ALA A 209 -5.12 2.05 19.97
C ALA A 209 -4.76 3.10 18.91
N ALA A 210 -3.65 3.82 19.08
CA ALA A 210 -3.18 4.82 18.12
C ALA A 210 -2.65 4.20 16.81
N CYS A 211 -2.29 2.91 16.82
CA CYS A 211 -1.66 2.25 15.67
C CYS A 211 -2.66 1.70 14.64
N GLY A 212 -3.97 1.90 14.84
CA GLY A 212 -5.00 1.39 13.93
C GLY A 212 -4.83 1.84 12.48
N SER A 213 -4.29 3.04 12.27
CA SER A 213 -4.02 3.62 10.94
C SER A 213 -2.57 3.45 10.46
N HIS A 214 -1.73 2.72 11.20
CA HIS A 214 -0.41 2.32 10.72
C HIS A 214 -0.53 1.09 9.81
N PRO A 215 0.44 0.84 8.90
CA PRO A 215 0.48 -0.40 8.14
C PRO A 215 0.48 -1.62 9.05
N VAL A 216 -0.25 -2.66 8.65
CA VAL A 216 -0.11 -3.97 9.28
C VAL A 216 1.24 -4.56 8.89
N VAL A 217 1.94 -5.12 9.88
CA VAL A 217 3.25 -5.75 9.74
C VAL A 217 3.25 -7.10 10.45
N CYS A 218 4.38 -7.80 10.45
CA CYS A 218 4.50 -9.12 11.08
C CYS A 218 3.55 -10.16 10.48
N ILE A 219 3.25 -10.01 9.20
CA ILE A 219 2.43 -10.93 8.39
C ILE A 219 3.29 -11.50 7.27
N ASP A 220 2.94 -12.69 6.82
CA ASP A 220 3.66 -13.39 5.75
C ASP A 220 3.03 -13.09 4.36
N PRO A 221 3.65 -13.48 3.24
CA PRO A 221 3.07 -13.23 1.91
C PRO A 221 1.79 -14.02 1.62
N CYS A 222 1.49 -15.08 2.37
CA CYS A 222 0.22 -15.82 2.27
C CYS A 222 -0.92 -15.06 2.95
N ASP A 223 -0.67 -14.46 4.11
CA ASP A 223 -1.59 -13.54 4.78
C ASP A 223 -1.99 -12.37 3.88
N ALA A 224 -0.99 -11.73 3.26
CA ALA A 224 -1.19 -10.60 2.35
C ALA A 224 -2.09 -10.96 1.16
N ARG A 225 -1.86 -12.13 0.53
CA ARG A 225 -2.68 -12.64 -0.57
C ARG A 225 -4.11 -12.91 -0.12
N ALA A 226 -4.27 -13.65 0.97
CA ALA A 226 -5.58 -14.03 1.49
C ALA A 226 -6.42 -12.81 1.84
N PHE A 227 -5.81 -11.77 2.43
CA PHE A 227 -6.48 -10.51 2.69
C PHE A 227 -6.96 -9.85 1.39
N CYS A 228 -6.08 -9.67 0.40
CA CYS A 228 -6.47 -9.01 -0.85
C CYS A 228 -7.57 -9.79 -1.58
N GLU A 229 -7.46 -11.12 -1.65
CA GLU A 229 -8.44 -12.00 -2.30
C GLU A 229 -9.80 -11.95 -1.59
N ALA A 230 -9.82 -11.89 -0.25
CA ALA A 230 -11.05 -11.74 0.52
C ALA A 230 -11.80 -10.41 0.24
N HIS A 231 -11.10 -9.42 -0.31
CA HIS A 231 -11.66 -8.11 -0.70
C HIS A 231 -11.90 -7.99 -2.20
N GLY A 232 -11.83 -9.09 -2.95
CA GLY A 232 -11.99 -9.09 -4.41
C GLY A 232 -10.85 -8.38 -5.15
N LYS A 233 -9.68 -8.29 -4.51
CA LYS A 233 -8.44 -7.71 -5.03
C LYS A 233 -7.37 -8.83 -5.17
N HIS A 234 -6.16 -8.46 -5.55
CA HIS A 234 -4.99 -9.33 -5.50
C HIS A 234 -3.81 -8.61 -4.85
N LEU A 235 -2.86 -9.35 -4.29
CA LEU A 235 -1.58 -8.77 -3.92
C LEU A 235 -0.88 -8.27 -5.19
N CYS A 236 -0.31 -7.05 -5.16
CA CYS A 236 0.30 -6.44 -6.34
C CYS A 236 1.41 -7.33 -6.92
N GLY A 237 1.32 -7.61 -8.22
CA GLY A 237 2.12 -8.60 -8.91
C GLY A 237 2.41 -8.22 -10.35
N LYS A 238 2.18 -9.15 -11.26
CA LYS A 238 2.38 -8.92 -12.70
C LYS A 238 1.28 -8.03 -13.26
N VAL A 239 1.63 -7.04 -14.09
CA VAL A 239 0.64 -6.26 -14.85
C VAL A 239 -0.16 -7.20 -15.75
N GLY A 240 -1.49 -7.15 -15.65
CA GLY A 240 -2.37 -8.12 -16.32
C GLY A 240 -2.75 -9.32 -15.45
N GLY A 241 -2.31 -9.36 -14.19
CA GLY A 241 -2.60 -10.40 -13.22
C GLY A 241 -1.50 -11.47 -13.10
N GLY A 242 -1.41 -12.05 -11.90
CA GLY A 242 -0.53 -13.17 -11.58
C GLY A 242 0.80 -12.76 -10.93
N GLU A 243 1.78 -13.66 -11.01
CA GLU A 243 3.06 -13.52 -10.32
C GLU A 243 4.05 -12.65 -11.11
N ALA A 244 4.56 -11.60 -10.48
CA ALA A 244 5.63 -10.81 -11.05
C ALA A 244 7.00 -11.52 -10.94
N PRO A 245 7.95 -11.21 -11.84
CA PRO A 245 9.33 -11.64 -11.69
C PRO A 245 9.90 -11.23 -10.32
N PRO A 246 10.62 -12.14 -9.63
CA PRO A 246 11.16 -11.84 -8.31
C PRO A 246 12.27 -10.78 -8.37
N ASN A 247 13.03 -10.78 -9.46
CA ASN A 247 14.09 -9.83 -9.75
C ASN A 247 13.70 -9.02 -10.99
N GLY A 248 13.95 -7.72 -10.95
CA GLY A 248 13.70 -6.84 -12.08
C GLY A 248 13.18 -5.48 -11.68
N CYS A 249 13.35 -4.54 -12.60
CA CYS A 249 12.99 -3.13 -12.49
C CYS A 249 12.11 -2.68 -13.67
N ASP A 250 11.50 -3.65 -14.35
CA ASP A 250 10.63 -3.38 -15.49
C ASP A 250 9.21 -3.06 -15.01
N ALA A 251 8.90 -1.77 -14.98
CA ALA A 251 7.58 -1.27 -14.60
C ALA A 251 6.47 -1.71 -15.56
N THR A 252 6.78 -2.16 -16.78
CA THR A 252 5.75 -2.65 -17.71
C THR A 252 5.23 -4.04 -17.36
N GLN A 253 5.97 -4.77 -16.51
CA GLN A 253 5.64 -6.15 -16.13
C GLN A 253 5.21 -6.28 -14.67
N ASN A 254 5.25 -5.20 -13.89
CA ASN A 254 5.09 -5.26 -12.44
C ASN A 254 4.26 -4.08 -11.93
N GLU A 255 3.12 -4.39 -11.32
CA GLU A 255 2.15 -3.41 -10.84
C GLU A 255 2.73 -2.49 -9.76
N TRP A 256 3.53 -3.03 -8.84
CA TRP A 256 4.16 -2.24 -7.79
C TRP A 256 5.17 -1.24 -8.36
N LEU A 257 6.01 -1.68 -9.31
CA LEU A 257 6.97 -0.79 -9.99
C LEU A 257 6.28 0.27 -10.86
N ALA A 258 5.20 -0.11 -11.55
CA ALA A 258 4.37 0.81 -12.32
C ALA A 258 3.79 1.91 -11.43
N ALA A 259 3.27 1.52 -10.25
CA ALA A 259 2.72 2.43 -9.25
C ALA A 259 3.79 3.33 -8.61
N CYS A 260 5.00 2.82 -8.34
CA CYS A 260 6.03 3.55 -7.62
C CYS A 260 6.61 4.73 -8.42
N SER A 261 6.96 4.52 -9.70
CA SER A 261 7.48 5.61 -10.54
C SER A 261 7.25 5.41 -12.03
N SER A 262 6.45 4.41 -12.43
CA SER A 262 6.35 3.95 -13.81
C SER A 262 7.71 3.64 -14.45
N GLY A 263 8.73 3.31 -13.64
CA GLY A 263 10.11 3.11 -14.07
C GLY A 263 10.85 4.38 -14.50
N THR A 264 10.27 5.55 -14.28
CA THR A 264 10.82 6.85 -14.73
C THR A 264 11.82 7.43 -13.74
N TYR A 265 11.56 7.24 -12.45
CA TYR A 265 12.36 7.85 -11.38
C TYR A 265 12.91 6.82 -10.41
N ALA A 266 14.06 7.13 -9.80
CA ALA A 266 14.67 6.28 -8.77
C ALA A 266 13.81 6.15 -7.51
N TYR A 267 13.11 7.23 -7.11
CA TYR A 267 12.18 7.29 -5.98
C TYR A 267 10.80 7.76 -6.47
N PRO A 268 9.72 7.58 -5.69
CA PRO A 268 8.38 8.03 -6.08
C PRO A 268 8.29 9.53 -6.40
N TYR A 269 9.15 10.32 -5.76
CA TYR A 269 9.17 11.78 -5.85
C TYR A 269 10.31 12.33 -6.74
N GLY A 270 11.04 11.48 -7.47
CA GLY A 270 12.11 11.90 -8.39
C GLY A 270 13.41 11.11 -8.25
N ASP A 271 14.47 11.54 -8.94
CA ASP A 271 15.74 10.81 -9.00
C ASP A 271 16.68 11.06 -7.81
N THR A 272 16.49 12.18 -7.12
CA THR A 272 17.37 12.58 -6.01
C THR A 272 16.76 12.17 -4.68
N TYR A 273 17.52 11.44 -3.88
CA TYR A 273 17.10 11.01 -2.54
C TYR A 273 16.81 12.20 -1.62
N GLY A 274 15.65 12.18 -0.98
CA GLY A 274 15.25 13.13 0.07
C GLY A 274 15.18 12.42 1.42
N PRO A 275 16.15 12.58 2.34
CA PRO A 275 16.22 11.82 3.59
C PRO A 275 15.04 12.06 4.57
N GLY A 276 14.27 13.13 4.36
CA GLY A 276 13.06 13.43 5.13
C GLY A 276 11.76 13.33 4.32
N ASN A 277 11.82 12.88 3.06
CA ASN A 277 10.63 12.84 2.20
C ASN A 277 9.71 11.67 2.56
N CYS A 278 10.29 10.54 2.94
CA CYS A 278 9.63 9.29 3.29
C CYS A 278 10.17 8.77 4.62
N ASN A 279 9.42 7.88 5.30
CA ASN A 279 9.85 7.27 6.56
C ASN A 279 10.93 6.21 6.32
N GLY A 280 12.19 6.63 6.14
CA GLY A 280 13.36 5.75 6.07
C GLY A 280 14.28 5.89 7.27
N PHE A 281 15.43 5.22 7.21
CA PHE A 281 16.44 5.21 8.28
C PHE A 281 16.84 6.62 8.76
N ASP A 282 16.99 7.57 7.83
CA ASP A 282 17.48 8.92 8.14
C ASP A 282 16.46 9.78 8.90
N VAL A 283 15.17 9.40 8.91
CA VAL A 283 14.14 10.06 9.74
C VAL A 283 14.33 9.68 11.22
N GLY A 284 14.85 8.48 11.50
CA GLY A 284 15.22 8.05 12.85
C GLY A 284 14.06 7.69 13.78
N LEU A 285 12.84 7.48 13.25
CA LEU A 285 11.68 7.07 14.05
C LEU A 285 11.80 5.61 14.53
N ASN A 286 12.44 4.75 13.72
CA ASN A 286 12.58 3.32 13.97
C ASN A 286 11.24 2.63 14.30
N THR A 287 10.17 3.06 13.65
CA THR A 287 8.82 2.48 13.71
C THR A 287 8.01 2.97 12.50
N THR A 288 6.85 2.37 12.27
CA THR A 288 5.92 2.82 11.24
C THR A 288 5.27 4.17 11.63
N VAL A 289 4.85 4.92 10.63
CA VAL A 289 3.95 6.07 10.80
C VAL A 289 2.57 5.72 10.25
N VAL A 290 1.58 6.57 10.53
CA VAL A 290 0.25 6.47 9.93
C VAL A 290 0.38 6.41 8.40
N ALA A 291 -0.25 5.43 7.78
CA ALA A 291 -0.21 5.24 6.34
C ALA A 291 -0.81 6.47 5.63
N GLY A 292 -0.09 6.99 4.63
CA GLY A 292 -0.42 8.21 3.90
C GLY A 292 -0.11 9.52 4.62
N SER A 293 0.49 9.50 5.81
CA SER A 293 0.70 10.71 6.62
C SER A 293 1.81 11.64 6.11
N LEU A 294 2.70 11.14 5.25
CA LEU A 294 3.81 11.89 4.68
C LEU A 294 3.46 12.39 3.27
N PRO A 295 3.02 13.65 3.10
CA PRO A 295 2.59 14.17 1.80
C PRO A 295 3.73 14.27 0.78
N THR A 296 4.98 14.31 1.24
CA THR A 296 6.19 14.30 0.41
C THR A 296 6.56 12.90 -0.10
N CYS A 297 5.96 11.85 0.49
CA CYS A 297 6.15 10.47 0.09
C CYS A 297 5.00 9.98 -0.78
N ALA A 298 4.72 10.70 -1.88
CA ALA A 298 3.57 10.37 -2.74
C ALA A 298 3.87 10.59 -4.22
N VAL A 299 3.21 9.79 -5.05
CA VAL A 299 3.27 9.83 -6.52
C VAL A 299 1.87 9.56 -7.08
N GLY A 300 1.34 10.48 -7.88
CA GLY A 300 0.02 10.28 -8.50
C GLY A 300 -1.14 10.01 -7.53
N GLY A 301 -1.04 10.41 -6.25
CA GLY A 301 -2.03 10.11 -5.20
C GLY A 301 -1.83 8.77 -4.49
N ILE A 302 -0.76 8.04 -4.80
CA ILE A 302 -0.32 6.82 -4.12
C ILE A 302 0.76 7.22 -3.13
N HIS A 303 0.61 6.83 -1.87
CA HIS A 303 1.48 7.20 -0.77
C HIS A 303 2.38 6.04 -0.34
N ASP A 304 3.50 6.38 0.30
CA ASP A 304 4.39 5.45 1.00
C ASP A 304 4.91 4.30 0.12
N MET A 305 5.08 4.55 -1.18
CA MET A 305 5.75 3.62 -2.11
C MET A 305 7.27 3.50 -1.85
N SER A 306 7.79 4.21 -0.84
CA SER A 306 9.18 4.23 -0.44
C SER A 306 9.22 4.43 1.07
N GLY A 307 9.86 3.52 1.81
CA GLY A 307 9.92 3.60 3.26
C GLY A 307 8.59 3.26 3.93
N ASN A 308 8.48 3.60 5.20
CA ASN A 308 7.46 3.15 6.14
C ASN A 308 7.53 1.63 6.31
N VAL A 309 7.03 0.85 5.36
CA VAL A 309 7.22 -0.59 5.31
C VAL A 309 7.62 -1.01 3.90
N MET A 310 8.48 -2.02 3.80
CA MET A 310 8.54 -2.78 2.56
C MET A 310 7.20 -3.46 2.31
N GLU A 311 6.89 -3.76 1.06
CA GLU A 311 5.61 -4.37 0.71
C GLU A 311 5.78 -5.70 0.00
N TRP A 312 5.10 -6.72 0.52
CA TRP A 312 5.02 -8.02 -0.14
C TRP A 312 4.52 -7.88 -1.56
N GLN A 313 5.23 -8.51 -2.49
CA GLN A 313 4.84 -8.64 -3.89
C GLN A 313 4.26 -10.04 -4.14
N ARG A 314 3.27 -10.13 -5.02
CA ARG A 314 2.85 -11.39 -5.61
C ARG A 314 3.92 -11.92 -6.56
N THR A 315 4.75 -12.82 -6.06
CA THR A 315 5.74 -13.62 -6.80
C THR A 315 5.38 -15.10 -6.78
N ASN A 316 6.16 -15.95 -7.42
CA ASN A 316 6.18 -17.35 -7.02
C ASN A 316 6.67 -17.44 -5.56
N LEU A 317 5.94 -18.16 -4.70
CA LEU A 317 6.24 -18.25 -3.25
C LEU A 317 7.59 -18.91 -2.92
N ALA A 318 8.28 -19.52 -3.90
CA ALA A 318 9.69 -19.90 -3.76
C ALA A 318 10.63 -18.67 -3.63
N TYR A 319 10.15 -17.49 -4.04
CA TYR A 319 10.85 -16.22 -4.00
C TYR A 319 10.01 -15.21 -3.23
N ASN A 320 10.12 -15.19 -1.90
CA ASN A 320 9.41 -14.20 -1.08
C ASN A 320 10.07 -12.83 -1.29
N VAL A 321 9.41 -11.93 -2.01
CA VAL A 321 9.97 -10.62 -2.38
C VAL A 321 9.15 -9.50 -1.78
N ALA A 322 9.84 -8.55 -1.18
CA ALA A 322 9.27 -7.28 -0.74
C ALA A 322 9.99 -6.10 -1.42
N ARG A 323 9.28 -4.97 -1.62
CA ARG A 323 9.78 -3.78 -2.34
C ARG A 323 9.56 -2.48 -1.58
N GLY A 324 10.23 -1.41 -2.02
CA GLY A 324 10.04 -0.04 -1.51
C GLY A 324 10.90 0.35 -0.31
N GLY A 325 11.41 -0.63 0.43
CA GLY A 325 12.18 -0.42 1.66
C GLY A 325 11.31 0.02 2.83
N GLY A 326 11.72 -0.29 4.04
CA GLY A 326 11.00 0.04 5.28
C GLY A 326 11.65 1.19 6.05
N PHE A 327 11.13 1.49 7.24
CA PHE A 327 11.67 2.53 8.13
C PHE A 327 13.12 2.28 8.61
N ARG A 328 13.66 1.07 8.38
CA ARG A 328 15.05 0.69 8.70
C ARG A 328 16.01 0.87 7.52
N ASP A 329 15.48 1.08 6.31
CA ASP A 329 16.28 1.12 5.09
C ASP A 329 16.85 2.51 4.79
N LYS A 330 18.07 2.51 4.25
CA LYS A 330 18.77 3.71 3.76
C LYS A 330 18.39 4.00 2.31
N ALA A 331 18.87 5.11 1.78
CA ALA A 331 18.63 5.58 0.41
C ALA A 331 18.54 4.48 -0.67
N ASP A 332 19.52 3.56 -0.73
CA ASP A 332 19.52 2.50 -1.75
C ASP A 332 18.36 1.50 -1.60
N GLY A 333 17.96 1.18 -0.37
CA GLY A 333 16.83 0.31 -0.09
C GLY A 333 15.47 0.96 -0.40
N LEU A 334 15.42 2.29 -0.36
CA LEU A 334 14.21 3.10 -0.58
C LEU A 334 13.86 3.38 -2.05
N LYS A 335 14.70 2.94 -2.99
CA LYS A 335 14.44 3.14 -4.42
C LYS A 335 13.27 2.28 -4.88
N CYS A 336 12.48 2.77 -5.86
CA CYS A 336 11.42 1.98 -6.50
C CYS A 336 11.97 0.66 -7.07
N CYS A 337 13.19 0.68 -7.59
CA CYS A 337 13.85 -0.48 -8.18
C CYS A 337 14.30 -1.53 -7.14
N SER A 338 14.35 -1.14 -5.86
CA SER A 338 14.81 -2.01 -4.77
C SER A 338 13.84 -3.16 -4.55
N ALA A 339 14.40 -4.35 -4.43
CA ALA A 339 13.67 -5.56 -4.08
C ALA A 339 14.52 -6.38 -3.12
N GLN A 340 13.90 -6.90 -2.07
CA GLN A 340 14.55 -7.76 -1.10
C GLN A 340 13.97 -9.16 -1.17
N SER A 341 14.84 -10.16 -1.29
CA SER A 341 14.47 -11.57 -1.14
C SER A 341 14.49 -11.93 0.34
N ILE A 342 13.34 -12.27 0.88
CA ILE A 342 13.16 -12.59 2.29
C ILE A 342 13.27 -14.10 2.49
N SER A 343 14.08 -14.49 3.46
CA SER A 343 14.27 -15.90 3.80
C SER A 343 12.98 -16.50 4.35
N SER A 344 12.71 -17.76 4.02
CA SER A 344 11.51 -18.49 4.46
C SER A 344 11.42 -18.67 5.98
N ASN A 345 12.52 -18.47 6.72
CA ASN A 345 12.54 -18.48 8.18
C ASN A 345 12.33 -17.09 8.81
N ALA A 346 12.08 -16.05 8.02
CA ALA A 346 11.97 -14.67 8.46
C ALA A 346 10.88 -13.90 7.70
N LEU A 347 9.76 -14.58 7.39
CA LEU A 347 8.65 -14.04 6.60
C LEU A 347 7.75 -13.06 7.36
N ALA A 348 7.85 -12.97 8.68
CA ALA A 348 7.17 -11.93 9.44
C ALA A 348 8.23 -10.95 9.95
N GLN A 349 8.17 -9.70 9.48
CA GLN A 349 9.11 -8.65 9.85
C GLN A 349 8.37 -7.37 10.27
N PRO A 350 8.95 -6.58 11.19
CA PRO A 350 8.29 -5.41 11.75
C PRO A 350 8.19 -4.23 10.78
N ASP A 351 8.91 -4.30 9.66
CA ASP A 351 8.97 -3.30 8.61
C ASP A 351 8.58 -3.88 7.24
N ILE A 352 7.84 -5.01 7.21
CA ILE A 352 7.20 -5.52 5.98
C ILE A 352 5.69 -5.60 6.17
N GLY A 353 4.96 -4.88 5.32
CA GLY A 353 3.51 -4.93 5.17
C GLY A 353 3.13 -5.25 3.72
N PHE A 354 2.02 -4.68 3.25
CA PHE A 354 1.56 -4.87 1.88
C PHE A 354 0.47 -3.88 1.48
N ARG A 355 0.20 -3.82 0.17
CA ARG A 355 -0.98 -3.17 -0.41
C ARG A 355 -1.59 -4.04 -1.51
N CYS A 356 -2.86 -3.84 -1.81
CA CYS A 356 -3.56 -4.62 -2.84
C CYS A 356 -3.64 -3.87 -4.18
N CYS A 357 -3.76 -4.65 -5.25
CA CYS A 357 -4.04 -4.23 -6.61
C CYS A 357 -5.37 -4.84 -7.10
N TYR A 358 -5.97 -4.26 -8.13
CA TYR A 358 -7.26 -4.68 -8.69
C TYR A 358 -7.25 -4.50 -10.20
N GLN A 359 -7.91 -5.40 -10.93
CA GLN A 359 -8.04 -5.35 -12.38
C GLN A 359 -9.37 -5.96 -12.85
#